data_AF-A0A536BIL4-F1
#
_entry.id   AF-A0A536BIL4-F1
#
_cell.length_a   1.000
_cell.length_b   1.000
_cell.length_c   1.000
_cell.angle_alpha   90.00
_cell.angle_beta   90.00
_cell.angle_gamma   90.00
#
_symmetry.space_group_name_H-M   'P 1'
#
loop_
_entity.id
_entity.type
_entity.pdbx_description
1 polymer ?
#
loop_
_entity_poly.entity_id
_entity_poly.type
_entity_poly.pdbx_seq_one_letter_code
_entity_poly.pdbx_strand_id
1 'polypeptide(L)'
;MSNIFTPVLHPRIERRKHEPPVKVHDMMPRGSNPITRFNTWLAIKVTNAVGTMWCAYAFAALALVSLPAAIASHNPVILVSWVSQTFLQLVLLSIIIVGQNVLAAASDKRAEATYEDADAVLHTSLQTQDHLLAQDDAIERILSRVTSLKAG
;
A
#
# COMPACT_ATOMS: atom_id res chain seq x y z
N MET A 1 -11.20 16.21 -43.88
CA MET A 1 -11.22 15.58 -42.53
C MET A 1 -10.37 14.33 -42.55
N SER A 2 -9.04 14.47 -42.63
CA SER A 2 -8.13 13.37 -42.31
C SER A 2 -7.67 13.62 -40.88
N ASN A 3 -8.29 12.95 -39.91
CA ASN A 3 -7.78 12.95 -38.53
C ASN A 3 -6.36 12.38 -38.60
N ILE A 4 -5.36 13.23 -38.45
CA ILE A 4 -3.94 12.85 -38.48
C ILE A 4 -3.63 11.88 -37.32
N PHE A 5 -4.40 11.98 -36.24
CA PHE A 5 -4.30 11.11 -35.08
C PHE A 5 -5.69 10.91 -34.44
N THR A 6 -5.98 9.68 -34.02
CA THR A 6 -7.18 9.37 -33.21
C THR A 6 -6.70 8.79 -31.89
N PRO A 7 -6.93 9.47 -30.76
CA PRO A 7 -6.46 8.96 -29.48
C PRO A 7 -7.22 7.68 -29.09
N VAL A 8 -6.49 6.59 -28.89
CA VAL A 8 -7.05 5.33 -28.39
C VAL A 8 -6.84 5.27 -26.88
N LEU A 9 -7.90 5.47 -26.12
CA LEU A 9 -7.87 5.34 -24.66
C LEU A 9 -7.65 3.88 -24.27
N HIS A 10 -6.77 3.64 -23.29
CA HIS A 10 -6.51 2.30 -22.81
C HIS A 10 -7.76 1.73 -22.09
N PRO A 11 -8.21 0.48 -22.37
CA PRO A 11 -9.46 -0.09 -21.81
C PRO A 11 -9.53 -0.11 -20.28
N ARG A 12 -8.38 -0.09 -19.61
CA ARG A 12 -8.28 -0.02 -18.15
C ARG A 12 -8.81 1.31 -17.59
N ILE A 13 -8.82 2.40 -18.35
CA ILE A 13 -9.32 3.72 -17.91
C ILE A 13 -10.84 3.65 -17.69
N GLU A 14 -11.58 3.03 -18.62
CA GLU A 14 -13.03 2.85 -18.49
C GLU A 14 -13.36 1.91 -17.33
N ARG A 15 -12.66 0.79 -17.23
CA ARG A 15 -12.85 -0.15 -16.12
C ARG A 15 -12.57 0.50 -14.75
N ARG A 16 -11.62 1.45 -14.69
CA ARG A 16 -11.28 2.19 -13.47
C ARG A 16 -12.34 3.19 -13.03
N LYS A 17 -13.19 3.72 -13.92
CA LYS A 17 -14.34 4.54 -13.51
C LYS A 17 -15.33 3.78 -12.61
N HIS A 18 -15.27 2.45 -12.65
CA HIS A 18 -16.16 1.57 -11.91
C HIS A 18 -15.47 0.77 -10.78
N GLU A 19 -14.13 0.84 -10.68
CA GLU A 19 -13.35 0.06 -9.71
C GLU A 19 -12.68 0.97 -8.68
N PRO A 20 -13.07 0.92 -7.38
CA PRO A 20 -12.37 1.63 -6.33
C PRO A 20 -10.96 1.05 -6.08
N PRO A 21 -10.07 1.77 -5.38
CA PRO A 21 -8.79 1.23 -4.98
C PRO A 21 -8.96 -0.06 -4.17
N VAL A 22 -8.18 -1.09 -4.53
CA VAL A 22 -8.22 -2.40 -3.88
C VAL A 22 -7.80 -2.23 -2.43
N LYS A 23 -8.67 -2.66 -1.50
CA LYS A 23 -8.37 -2.63 -0.07
C LYS A 23 -7.88 -4.00 0.39
N VAL A 24 -7.16 -4.03 1.51
CA VAL A 24 -6.63 -5.29 2.09
C VAL A 24 -7.73 -6.34 2.30
N HIS A 25 -8.95 -5.94 2.69
CA HIS A 25 -10.08 -6.86 2.84
C HIS A 25 -10.55 -7.50 1.52
N ASP A 26 -10.27 -6.88 0.37
CA ASP A 26 -10.65 -7.40 -0.95
C ASP A 26 -9.71 -8.52 -1.41
N MET A 27 -8.50 -8.56 -0.87
CA MET A 27 -7.52 -9.61 -1.16
C MET A 27 -7.76 -10.90 -0.36
N MET A 28 -8.75 -10.90 0.55
CA MET A 28 -9.09 -12.11 1.31
C MET A 28 -9.82 -13.12 0.42
N PRO A 29 -9.58 -14.44 0.55
CA PRO A 29 -10.21 -15.46 -0.29
C PRO A 29 -11.75 -15.47 -0.10
N ARG A 30 -12.46 -14.85 -1.04
CA ARG A 30 -13.93 -14.67 -1.00
C ARG A 30 -14.75 -15.97 -1.09
N GLY A 31 -14.12 -17.10 -1.41
CA GLY A 31 -14.77 -18.42 -1.55
C GLY A 31 -14.36 -19.49 -0.53
N SER A 32 -13.67 -19.12 0.55
CA SER A 32 -13.12 -20.10 1.48
C SER A 32 -14.13 -20.56 2.54
N ASN A 33 -14.06 -21.85 2.91
CA ASN A 33 -14.91 -22.52 3.90
C ASN A 33 -15.13 -21.65 5.16
N PRO A 34 -16.28 -21.77 5.86
CA PRO A 34 -16.57 -21.00 7.08
C PRO A 34 -15.43 -21.03 8.11
N ILE A 35 -14.73 -22.16 8.21
CA ILE A 35 -13.55 -22.38 9.06
C ILE A 35 -12.39 -21.47 8.65
N THR A 36 -12.11 -21.33 7.35
CA THR A 36 -11.01 -20.50 6.85
C THR A 36 -11.26 -19.03 7.18
N ARG A 37 -12.51 -18.57 7.03
CA ARG A 37 -12.90 -17.19 7.41
C ARG A 37 -12.74 -16.93 8.90
N PHE A 38 -13.11 -17.89 9.74
CA PHE A 38 -12.89 -17.80 11.18
C PHE A 38 -11.41 -17.76 11.54
N ASN A 39 -10.59 -18.65 10.95
CA ASN A 39 -9.16 -18.69 11.19
C ASN A 39 -8.47 -17.39 10.76
N THR A 40 -8.84 -16.84 9.60
CA THR A 40 -8.32 -15.55 9.13
C THR A 40 -8.73 -14.41 10.06
N TRP A 41 -10.00 -14.37 10.50
CA TRP A 41 -10.45 -13.36 11.45
C TRP A 41 -9.70 -13.43 12.79
N LEU A 42 -9.53 -14.64 13.33
CA LEU A 42 -8.79 -14.87 14.57
C LEU A 42 -7.32 -14.47 14.40
N ALA A 43 -6.68 -14.88 13.31
CA ALA A 43 -5.31 -14.54 13.01
C ALA A 43 -5.13 -13.02 12.97
N ILE A 44 -5.95 -12.29 12.22
CA ILE A 44 -5.86 -10.82 12.14
C ILE A 44 -6.04 -10.20 13.53
N LYS A 45 -7.01 -10.67 14.33
CA LYS A 45 -7.28 -10.13 15.66
C LYS A 45 -6.10 -10.35 16.61
N VAL A 46 -5.51 -11.54 16.61
CA VAL A 46 -4.33 -11.87 17.43
C VAL A 46 -3.12 -11.08 16.97
N THR A 47 -2.82 -11.06 15.67
CA THR A 47 -1.66 -10.34 15.12
C THR A 47 -1.77 -8.84 15.34
N ASN A 48 -2.97 -8.26 15.25
CA ASN A 48 -3.19 -6.85 15.58
C ASN A 48 -2.97 -6.56 17.07
N ALA A 49 -3.36 -7.46 17.96
CA ALA A 49 -3.11 -7.30 19.39
C ALA A 49 -1.62 -7.42 19.75
N VAL A 50 -0.94 -8.45 19.22
CA VAL A 50 0.49 -8.72 19.46
C VAL A 50 1.40 -7.71 18.76
N GLY A 51 0.92 -7.13 17.66
CA GLY A 51 1.60 -6.08 16.90
C GLY A 51 1.49 -4.68 17.49
N THR A 52 1.21 -4.56 18.79
CA THR A 52 1.25 -3.30 19.54
C THR A 52 2.51 -3.23 20.42
N MET A 53 3.07 -2.04 20.61
CA MET A 53 4.22 -1.84 21.52
C MET A 53 3.93 -2.30 22.95
N TRP A 54 2.66 -2.24 23.38
CA TRP A 54 2.21 -2.76 24.67
C TRP A 54 2.51 -4.24 24.87
N CYS A 55 2.46 -5.05 23.80
CA CYS A 55 2.77 -6.47 23.88
C CYS A 55 4.27 -6.70 24.14
N ALA A 56 5.15 -5.90 23.54
CA ALA A 56 6.58 -5.96 23.81
C ALA A 56 6.88 -5.61 25.28
N TYR A 57 6.20 -4.61 25.85
CA TYR A 57 6.32 -4.28 27.27
C TYR A 57 5.79 -5.41 28.17
N ALA A 58 4.67 -6.04 27.81
CA ALA A 58 4.12 -7.17 28.55
C ALA A 58 5.05 -8.39 28.53
N PHE A 59 5.66 -8.72 27.39
CA PHE A 59 6.64 -9.80 27.29
C PHE A 59 7.95 -9.50 28.03
N ALA A 60 8.40 -8.24 28.02
CA ALA A 60 9.54 -7.83 28.84
C ALA A 60 9.23 -8.02 30.33
N ALA A 61 8.04 -7.61 30.79
CA ALA A 61 7.60 -7.80 32.17
C ALA A 61 7.48 -9.29 32.55
N LEU A 62 6.92 -10.11 31.67
CA LEU A 62 6.82 -11.57 31.87
C LEU A 62 8.20 -12.24 31.93
N ALA A 63 9.14 -11.83 31.07
CA ALA A 63 10.50 -12.34 31.13
C ALA A 63 11.13 -12.05 32.51
N LEU A 64 10.97 -10.82 33.04
CA LEU A 64 11.52 -10.42 34.34
C LEU A 64 11.06 -11.29 35.52
N VAL A 65 9.89 -11.95 35.44
CA VAL A 65 9.44 -12.89 36.50
C VAL A 65 10.41 -14.06 36.68
N SER A 66 11.09 -14.48 35.62
CA SER A 66 12.06 -15.59 35.64
C SER A 66 13.51 -15.17 35.93
N LEU A 67 13.79 -13.86 35.96
CA LEU A 67 15.12 -13.30 36.23
C LEU A 67 15.67 -13.66 37.63
N PRO A 68 14.89 -13.62 38.72
CA PRO A 68 15.38 -13.99 40.05
C PRO A 68 15.92 -15.42 40.11
N ALA A 69 15.25 -16.36 39.43
CA ALA A 69 15.68 -17.76 39.37
C ALA A 69 17.00 -17.93 38.59
N ALA A 70 17.18 -17.16 37.51
CA ALA A 70 18.42 -17.17 36.74
C ALA A 70 19.60 -16.60 37.54
N ILE A 71 19.38 -15.52 38.30
CA ILE A 71 20.42 -14.92 39.18
C ILE A 71 20.77 -15.86 40.34
N ALA A 72 19.75 -16.49 40.96
CA ALA A 72 19.96 -17.41 42.07
C ALA A 72 20.83 -18.61 41.71
N SER A 73 20.93 -18.95 40.42
CA SER A 73 21.77 -20.06 39.93
C SER A 73 23.28 -19.81 40.04
N HIS A 74 23.72 -18.56 40.29
CA HIS A 74 25.14 -18.13 40.39
C HIS A 74 26.04 -18.55 39.21
N ASN A 75 25.44 -18.98 38.10
CA ASN A 75 26.14 -19.46 36.93
C ASN A 75 26.03 -18.43 35.79
N PRO A 76 27.15 -17.82 35.35
CA PRO A 76 27.12 -16.82 34.28
C PRO A 76 26.56 -17.36 32.96
N VAL A 77 26.73 -18.66 32.67
CA VAL A 77 26.19 -19.28 31.46
C VAL A 77 24.66 -19.29 31.48
N ILE A 78 24.05 -19.57 32.63
CA ILE A 78 22.59 -19.60 32.78
C ILE A 78 22.01 -18.20 32.60
N LEU A 79 22.67 -17.17 33.16
CA LEU A 79 22.24 -15.78 33.03
C LEU A 79 22.30 -15.32 31.56
N VAL A 80 23.41 -15.59 30.86
CA VAL A 80 23.54 -15.25 29.43
C VAL A 80 22.52 -16.00 28.58
N SER A 81 22.30 -17.29 28.85
CA SER A 81 21.28 -18.10 28.16
C SER A 81 19.89 -17.51 28.37
N TRP A 82 19.55 -17.10 29.59
CA TRP A 82 18.28 -16.48 29.91
C TRP A 82 18.07 -15.15 29.16
N VAL A 83 19.09 -14.28 29.11
CA VAL A 83 19.00 -13.01 28.36
C VAL A 83 18.79 -13.27 26.88
N SER A 84 19.60 -14.16 26.28
CA SER A 84 19.57 -14.43 24.84
C SER A 84 18.28 -15.13 24.39
N GLN A 85 17.83 -16.13 25.14
CA GLN A 85 16.66 -16.93 24.78
C GLN A 85 15.37 -16.39 25.37
N THR A 86 15.27 -16.22 26.68
CA THR A 86 13.97 -15.90 27.30
C THR A 86 13.62 -14.42 27.10
N PHE A 87 14.58 -13.52 27.34
CA PHE A 87 14.31 -12.10 27.24
C PHE A 87 14.32 -11.61 25.79
N LEU A 88 15.47 -11.73 25.10
CA LEU A 88 15.61 -11.19 23.76
C LEU A 88 14.66 -11.86 22.78
N GLN A 89 14.49 -13.18 22.78
CA GLN A 89 13.63 -13.85 21.80
C GLN A 89 12.15 -13.45 21.93
N LEU A 90 11.61 -13.42 23.16
CA LEU A 90 10.20 -13.06 23.38
C LEU A 90 9.92 -11.61 22.98
N VAL A 91 10.81 -10.69 23.39
CA VAL A 91 10.66 -9.26 23.10
C VAL A 91 10.91 -8.96 21.62
N LEU A 92 11.93 -9.57 21.02
CA LEU A 92 12.28 -9.38 19.60
C LEU A 92 11.14 -9.83 18.69
N LEU A 93 10.47 -10.94 18.99
CA LEU A 93 9.33 -11.41 18.20
C LEU A 93 8.21 -10.37 18.13
N SER A 94 7.85 -9.76 19.27
CA SER A 94 6.80 -8.72 19.31
C SER A 94 7.24 -7.44 18.59
N ILE A 95 8.48 -6.99 18.81
CA ILE A 95 9.02 -5.78 18.14
C ILE A 95 9.06 -5.96 16.62
N ILE A 96 9.46 -7.15 16.12
CA ILE A 96 9.46 -7.46 14.69
C ILE A 96 8.05 -7.31 14.10
N ILE A 97 7.03 -7.87 14.75
CA ILE A 97 5.63 -7.79 14.28
C ILE A 97 5.15 -6.33 14.25
N VAL A 98 5.46 -5.55 15.30
CA VAL A 98 5.14 -4.11 15.32
C VAL A 98 5.83 -3.39 14.16
N GLY A 99 7.12 -3.64 13.95
CA GLY A 99 7.90 -3.04 12.87
C GLY A 99 7.33 -3.38 11.48
N GLN A 100 6.93 -4.64 11.28
CA GLN A 100 6.28 -5.09 10.05
C GLN A 100 4.92 -4.40 9.83
N ASN A 101 4.09 -4.27 10.86
CA ASN A 101 2.80 -3.58 10.77
C ASN A 101 2.98 -2.09 10.41
N VAL A 102 3.97 -1.42 11.00
CA VAL A 102 4.29 -0.01 10.68
C VAL A 102 4.78 0.11 9.23
N LEU A 103 5.63 -0.80 8.78
CA LEU A 103 6.13 -0.79 7.41
C LEU A 103 5.00 -1.08 6.39
N ALA A 104 4.09 -2.01 6.70
CA ALA A 104 2.92 -2.30 5.89
C ALA A 104 2.01 -1.07 5.76
N ALA A 105 1.67 -0.42 6.88
CA ALA A 105 0.86 0.80 6.87
C ALA A 105 1.53 1.94 6.08
N ALA A 106 2.86 2.09 6.21
CA ALA A 106 3.61 3.08 5.44
C ALA A 106 3.64 2.76 3.94
N SER A 107 3.72 1.47 3.58
CA SER A 107 3.64 1.00 2.19
C SER A 107 2.27 1.27 1.60
N ASP A 108 1.20 0.98 2.34
CA ASP A 108 -0.19 1.24 1.92
C ASP A 108 -0.41 2.74 1.68
N LYS A 109 0.05 3.60 2.59
CA LYS A 109 -0.03 5.06 2.41
C LYS A 109 0.74 5.55 1.19
N ARG A 110 1.93 4.99 0.90
CA ARG A 110 2.68 5.33 -0.32
C ARG A 110 1.98 4.84 -1.57
N ALA A 111 1.35 3.67 -1.53
CA ALA A 111 0.57 3.15 -2.64
C ALA A 111 -0.65 4.02 -2.93
N GLU A 112 -1.33 4.52 -1.89
CA GLU A 112 -2.43 5.49 -2.02
C GLU A 112 -1.95 6.81 -2.63
N ALA A 113 -0.85 7.40 -2.12
CA ALA A 113 -0.29 8.61 -2.72
C ALA A 113 0.12 8.42 -4.19
N THR A 114 0.76 7.29 -4.52
CA THR A 114 1.13 6.94 -5.90
C THR A 114 -0.10 6.79 -6.79
N TYR A 115 -1.20 6.26 -6.24
CA TYR A 115 -2.46 6.14 -6.94
C TYR A 115 -3.05 7.52 -7.26
N GLU A 116 -3.08 8.44 -6.29
CA GLU A 116 -3.60 9.80 -6.47
C GLU A 116 -2.76 10.59 -7.49
N ASP A 117 -1.43 10.49 -7.40
CA ASP A 117 -0.51 11.12 -8.35
C ASP A 117 -0.75 10.60 -9.78
N ALA A 118 -0.93 9.28 -9.94
CA ALA A 118 -1.21 8.68 -11.24
C ALA A 118 -2.56 9.14 -11.82
N ASP A 119 -3.58 9.33 -10.98
CA ASP A 119 -4.88 9.85 -11.40
C ASP A 119 -4.78 11.31 -11.86
N ALA A 120 -4.05 12.15 -11.11
CA ALA A 120 -3.80 13.53 -11.48
C ALA A 120 -3.04 13.66 -12.83
N VAL A 121 -2.03 12.81 -13.04
CA VAL A 121 -1.28 12.75 -14.31
C VAL A 121 -2.20 12.32 -15.46
N LEU A 122 -3.05 11.31 -15.25
CA LEU A 122 -4.00 10.84 -16.27
C LEU A 122 -4.98 11.96 -16.65
N HIS A 123 -5.57 12.62 -15.66
CA HIS A 123 -6.48 13.74 -15.87
C HIS A 123 -5.83 14.88 -16.67
N THR A 124 -4.61 15.27 -16.29
CA THR A 124 -3.84 16.31 -17.00
C THR A 124 -3.50 15.89 -18.44
N SER A 125 -3.21 14.60 -18.65
CA SER A 125 -2.93 14.06 -19.98
C SER A 125 -4.16 14.08 -20.91
N LEU A 126 -5.36 13.86 -20.34
CA LEU A 126 -6.62 13.99 -21.09
C LEU A 126 -6.89 15.45 -21.44
N GLN A 127 -6.73 16.38 -20.50
CA GLN A 127 -6.88 17.81 -20.79
C GLN A 127 -5.90 18.30 -21.86
N THR A 128 -4.67 17.80 -21.84
CA THR A 128 -3.68 18.13 -22.88
C THR A 128 -4.12 17.64 -24.25
N GLN A 129 -4.70 16.43 -24.35
CA GLN A 129 -5.27 15.94 -25.61
C GLN A 129 -6.41 16.82 -26.11
N ASP A 130 -7.34 17.21 -25.24
CA ASP A 130 -8.44 18.10 -25.61
C ASP A 130 -7.92 19.46 -26.09
N HIS A 131 -6.87 19.98 -25.44
CA HIS A 131 -6.22 21.21 -25.85
C HIS A 131 -5.54 21.09 -27.22
N LEU A 132 -4.88 19.97 -27.52
CA LEU A 132 -4.28 19.71 -28.83
C LEU A 132 -5.34 19.65 -29.94
N LEU A 133 -6.48 19.01 -29.68
CA LEU A 133 -7.60 19.00 -30.63
C LEU A 133 -8.13 20.42 -30.91
N ALA A 134 -8.25 21.25 -29.87
CA ALA A 134 -8.65 22.65 -30.05
C ALA A 134 -7.60 23.47 -30.82
N GLN A 135 -6.31 23.16 -30.68
CA GLN A 135 -5.25 23.77 -31.49
C GLN A 135 -5.32 23.34 -32.95
N ASP A 136 -5.56 22.06 -33.23
CA ASP A 136 -5.70 21.53 -34.60
C ASP A 136 -6.85 22.25 -35.33
N ASP A 137 -8.00 22.43 -34.67
CA ASP A 137 -9.14 23.20 -35.21
C ASP A 137 -8.77 24.66 -35.52
N ALA A 138 -7.98 25.29 -34.65
CA ALA A 138 -7.53 26.67 -34.86
C ALA A 138 -6.55 26.78 -36.03
N ILE A 139 -5.63 25.82 -36.17
CA ILE A 139 -4.68 25.75 -37.29
C ILE A 139 -5.44 25.52 -38.60
N GLU A 140 -6.45 24.65 -38.64
CA GLU A 140 -7.27 24.43 -39.83
C GLU A 140 -8.00 25.72 -40.27
N ARG A 141 -8.54 26.47 -39.31
CA ARG A 141 -9.15 27.78 -39.58
C ARG A 141 -8.14 28.77 -40.16
N ILE A 142 -6.94 28.85 -39.61
CA ILE A 142 -5.88 29.73 -40.14
C ILE A 142 -5.50 29.29 -41.55
N LEU A 143 -5.28 27.99 -41.77
CA LEU A 143 -4.94 27.44 -43.06
C LEU A 143 -5.99 27.81 -44.11
N SER A 144 -7.28 27.59 -43.82
CA SER A 144 -8.38 27.91 -44.73
C SER A 144 -8.41 29.39 -45.15
N ARG A 145 -8.15 30.31 -44.20
CA ARG A 145 -8.06 31.75 -44.47
C ARG A 145 -6.88 32.07 -45.39
N VAL A 146 -5.70 31.51 -45.12
CA VAL A 146 -4.51 31.71 -45.95
C VAL A 146 -4.74 31.19 -47.37
N THR A 147 -5.36 30.01 -47.53
CA THR A 147 -5.68 29.46 -48.85
C THR A 147 -6.66 30.36 -49.62
N SER A 148 -7.66 30.91 -48.93
CA SER A 148 -8.63 31.84 -49.55
C SER A 148 -7.99 33.16 -50.01
N LEU A 149 -7.02 33.69 -49.26
CA LEU A 149 -6.29 34.92 -49.62
C LEU A 149 -5.34 34.71 -50.81
N LYS A 150 -4.81 33.51 -50.99
CA LYS A 150 -3.94 33.18 -52.13
C LYS A 150 -4.71 32.97 -53.43
N ALA A 151 -6.01 32.66 -53.34
CA ALA A 151 -6.86 32.35 -54.49
C ALA A 151 -7.57 33.58 -55.10
N GLY A 152 -7.56 34.72 -54.41
CA GLY A 152 -7.98 36.03 -54.93
C GLY A 152 -6.78 36.86 -55.36
#